data_AF-A0A3M0KK84-F1
#
_entry.id   AF-A0A3M0KK84-F1
#
_cell.length_a   1.000
_cell.length_b   1.000
_cell.length_c   1.000
_cell.angle_alpha   90.00
_cell.angle_beta   90.00
_cell.angle_gamma   90.00
#
_symmetry.space_group_name_H-M   'P 1'
#
loop_
_entity.id
_entity.type
_entity.pdbx_description
1 polymer ?
#
loop_
_entity_poly.entity_id
_entity_poly.type
_entity_poly.pdbx_seq_one_letter_code
_entity_poly.pdbx_strand_id
1 'polypeptide(L)'
;MTVRLGGSYSDCTEDGSDVPVQNLYSSRYTEQVCIRSCFQLNMVERCGCAYYFYPLPDGAEYCDYMKHRAWGYCYYKLLAEFKADVLGCFRKCRKPCKMTEYQLSAGYSRWPSAVSEDWVFYMLSQQNKYNITSKRNGVAKVNIFFEEWNYKTNGESPAFTVVTLLSQLGNQWSLWFGSSVLSVMELAELVLDFIAITFILAFRWFRSRQKLSPPGPPLGSQDNTAFQDEAPALSAPHRFTVEAVVTTLPSYNSLEPRGASRDGEVGHE
;
A
#
# COMPACT_ATOMS: atom_id res chain seq x y z
N MET A 1 0.75 -21.04 3.67
CA MET A 1 1.15 -19.63 3.41
C MET A 1 0.17 -18.71 4.09
N THR A 2 0.64 -17.69 4.78
CA THR A 2 -0.17 -16.69 5.46
C THR A 2 0.08 -15.32 4.83
N VAL A 3 -0.99 -14.61 4.48
CA VAL A 3 -0.95 -13.26 3.91
C VAL A 3 -1.82 -12.35 4.78
N ARG A 4 -1.20 -11.33 5.36
CA ARG A 4 -1.85 -10.30 6.16
C ARG A 4 -2.01 -9.01 5.38
N LEU A 5 -2.99 -8.21 5.77
CA LEU A 5 -3.16 -6.86 5.23
C LEU A 5 -2.25 -5.88 5.97
N GLY A 6 -1.35 -5.21 5.26
CA GLY A 6 -0.49 -4.18 5.83
C GLY A 6 -1.17 -2.84 6.07
N GLY A 7 -0.38 -1.87 6.55
CA GLY A 7 -0.80 -0.48 6.72
C GLY A 7 -1.78 -0.30 7.88
N SER A 8 -2.97 0.25 7.60
CA SER A 8 -3.97 0.55 8.64
C SER A 8 -4.70 -0.68 9.18
N TYR A 9 -4.57 -1.84 8.53
CA TYR A 9 -5.26 -3.06 8.94
C TYR A 9 -4.47 -3.88 9.96
N SER A 10 -3.18 -4.09 9.71
CA SER A 10 -2.29 -4.86 10.58
C SER A 10 -0.89 -4.26 10.58
N ASP A 11 -0.21 -4.43 11.71
CA ASP A 11 1.18 -4.01 11.88
C ASP A 11 2.13 -5.04 11.27
N CYS A 12 2.28 -4.98 9.95
CA CYS A 12 3.20 -5.81 9.19
C CYS A 12 3.97 -5.01 8.13
N THR A 13 5.08 -5.58 7.68
CA THR A 13 5.94 -5.03 6.61
C THR A 13 5.99 -5.98 5.42
N GLU A 14 5.99 -5.44 4.20
CA GLU A 14 6.11 -6.24 2.98
C GLU A 14 7.56 -6.71 2.75
N ASP A 15 8.52 -5.77 2.75
CA ASP A 15 9.92 -6.03 2.38
C ASP A 15 10.93 -5.64 3.48
N GLY A 16 10.47 -5.07 4.60
CA GLY A 16 11.32 -4.63 5.71
C GLY A 16 11.99 -3.26 5.51
N SER A 17 11.69 -2.53 4.43
CA SER A 17 12.26 -1.21 4.12
C SER A 17 11.82 -0.11 5.09
N ASP A 18 10.69 -0.31 5.75
CA ASP A 18 10.07 0.55 6.74
C ASP A 18 10.46 0.18 8.19
N VAL A 19 11.36 -0.78 8.36
CA VAL A 19 11.90 -1.20 9.66
C VAL A 19 13.21 -0.44 9.92
N PRO A 20 13.42 0.14 11.12
CA PRO A 20 14.61 0.94 11.42
C PRO A 20 15.90 0.11 11.60
N VAL A 21 15.84 -1.20 11.41
CA VAL A 21 16.95 -2.14 11.60
C VAL A 21 17.48 -2.55 10.23
N GLN A 22 18.77 -2.31 10.00
CA GLN A 22 19.43 -2.76 8.78
C GLN A 22 19.42 -4.30 8.69
N ASN A 23 19.04 -4.83 7.53
CA ASN A 23 19.14 -6.25 7.25
C ASN A 23 20.60 -6.61 6.94
N LEU A 24 21.23 -7.40 7.82
CA LEU A 24 22.62 -7.87 7.64
C LEU A 24 22.73 -9.13 6.77
N TYR A 25 21.61 -9.80 6.49
CA TYR A 25 21.59 -11.01 5.66
C TYR A 25 21.32 -10.63 4.21
N SER A 26 21.94 -11.35 3.26
CA SER A 26 21.64 -11.23 1.83
C SER A 26 20.28 -11.84 1.43
N SER A 27 19.51 -12.32 2.41
CA SER A 27 18.20 -12.92 2.21
C SER A 27 17.07 -11.88 2.33
N ARG A 28 15.88 -12.25 1.84
CA ARG A 28 14.65 -11.47 2.04
C ARG A 28 14.34 -11.26 3.53
N TYR A 29 13.56 -10.22 3.81
CA TYR A 29 13.13 -9.91 5.16
C TYR A 29 12.34 -11.06 5.78
N THR A 30 12.72 -11.40 7.01
CA THR A 30 11.95 -12.26 7.91
C THR A 30 12.08 -11.70 9.32
N GLU A 31 11.12 -12.03 10.19
CA GLU A 31 11.17 -11.63 11.60
C GLU A 31 12.49 -12.07 12.26
N GLN A 32 12.96 -13.28 11.96
CA GLN A 32 14.21 -13.82 12.50
C GLN A 32 15.46 -13.07 12.00
N VAL A 33 15.47 -12.69 10.72
CA VAL A 33 16.54 -11.89 10.11
C VAL A 33 16.65 -10.53 10.80
N CYS A 34 15.53 -9.86 11.04
CA CYS A 34 15.52 -8.58 11.74
C CYS A 34 16.01 -8.71 13.18
N ILE A 35 15.49 -9.69 13.93
CA ILE A 35 15.85 -9.89 15.34
C ILE A 35 17.34 -10.19 15.49
N ARG A 36 17.89 -11.07 14.66
CA ARG A 36 19.33 -11.41 14.68
C ARG A 36 20.19 -10.23 14.25
N SER A 37 19.75 -9.47 13.24
CA SER A 37 20.46 -8.26 12.81
C SER A 37 20.47 -7.20 13.90
N CYS A 38 19.33 -6.96 14.55
CA CYS A 38 19.21 -6.02 15.68
C CYS A 38 20.15 -6.40 16.84
N PHE A 39 20.18 -7.69 17.21
CA PHE A 39 21.08 -8.17 18.26
C PHE A 39 22.55 -7.98 17.87
N GLN A 40 22.93 -8.34 16.64
CA GLN A 40 24.29 -8.19 16.13
C GLN A 40 24.75 -6.72 16.11
N LEU A 41 23.90 -5.80 15.67
CA LEU A 41 24.18 -4.37 15.66
C LEU A 41 24.40 -3.83 17.08
N ASN A 42 23.55 -4.23 18.05
CA ASN A 42 23.74 -3.85 19.46
C ASN A 42 25.01 -4.45 20.06
N MET A 43 25.42 -5.63 19.60
CA MET A 43 26.65 -6.26 20.04
C MET A 43 27.89 -5.48 19.57
N VAL A 44 27.91 -5.03 18.31
CA VAL A 44 28.97 -4.16 17.81
C VAL A 44 28.95 -2.81 18.53
N GLU A 45 27.78 -2.19 18.72
CA GLU A 45 27.65 -0.88 19.36
C GLU A 45 28.11 -0.88 20.83
N ARG A 46 27.74 -1.92 21.61
CA ARG A 46 28.01 -1.96 23.05
C ARG A 46 29.25 -2.74 23.45
N CYS A 47 29.59 -3.80 22.70
CA CYS A 47 30.74 -4.66 23.01
C CYS A 47 31.95 -4.39 22.10
N GLY A 48 31.78 -3.62 21.01
CA GLY A 48 32.86 -3.26 20.09
C GLY A 48 33.27 -4.36 19.10
N CYS A 49 32.58 -5.50 19.10
CA CYS A 49 32.89 -6.64 18.23
C CYS A 49 31.62 -7.41 17.85
N ALA A 50 31.68 -8.16 16.76
CA ALA A 50 30.55 -8.90 16.20
C ALA A 50 30.53 -10.38 16.64
N TYR A 51 29.34 -10.95 16.81
CA TYR A 51 29.20 -12.37 17.12
C TYR A 51 29.50 -13.24 15.89
N TYR A 52 30.23 -14.34 16.10
CA TYR A 52 30.68 -15.22 15.02
C TYR A 52 29.55 -15.96 14.29
N PHE A 53 28.43 -16.29 14.96
CA PHE A 53 27.33 -17.03 14.31
C PHE A 53 26.41 -16.18 13.44
N TYR A 54 26.58 -14.85 13.43
CA TYR A 54 25.78 -13.94 12.63
C TYR A 54 26.65 -13.22 11.60
N PRO A 55 26.07 -12.76 10.47
CA PRO A 55 26.82 -11.98 9.48
C PRO A 55 27.54 -10.79 10.11
N LEU A 56 28.72 -10.49 9.58
CA LEU A 56 29.54 -9.37 10.02
C LEU A 56 28.99 -8.06 9.42
N PRO A 57 28.68 -7.05 10.25
CA PRO A 57 28.36 -5.71 9.75
C PRO A 57 29.56 -5.05 9.09
N ASP A 58 29.31 -4.14 8.14
CA ASP A 58 30.37 -3.39 7.45
C ASP A 58 31.21 -2.57 8.44
N GLY A 59 32.53 -2.71 8.37
CA GLY A 59 33.48 -2.00 9.24
C GLY A 59 33.64 -2.59 10.65
N ALA A 60 32.94 -3.68 10.99
CA ALA A 60 33.14 -4.40 12.24
C ALA A 60 34.11 -5.58 12.08
N GLU A 61 34.64 -6.07 13.21
CA GLU A 61 35.41 -7.32 13.27
C GLU A 61 34.77 -8.33 14.23
N TYR A 62 35.02 -9.61 14.00
CA TYR A 62 34.54 -10.65 14.91
C TYR A 62 35.26 -10.58 16.27
N CYS A 63 34.53 -10.95 17.32
CA CYS A 63 35.10 -11.03 18.67
C CYS A 63 36.22 -12.08 18.73
N ASP A 64 37.32 -11.69 19.37
CA ASP A 64 38.49 -12.52 19.65
C ASP A 64 38.85 -12.35 21.13
N TYR A 65 39.16 -13.44 21.82
CA TYR A 65 39.62 -13.42 23.21
C TYR A 65 40.92 -12.64 23.40
N MET A 66 41.77 -12.54 22.36
CA MET A 66 43.04 -11.80 22.41
C MET A 66 42.84 -10.29 22.31
N LYS A 67 41.94 -9.84 21.44
CA LYS A 67 41.62 -8.41 21.26
C LYS A 67 40.62 -7.89 22.29
N HIS A 68 39.59 -8.70 22.58
CA HIS A 68 38.43 -8.32 23.37
C HIS A 68 38.27 -9.24 24.59
N ARG A 69 39.16 -9.15 25.58
CA ARG A 69 39.18 -10.08 26.74
C ARG A 69 37.83 -10.21 27.48
N ALA A 70 37.02 -9.16 27.51
CA ALA A 70 35.74 -9.12 28.23
C ALA A 70 34.50 -9.36 27.35
N TRP A 71 34.66 -9.73 26.06
CA TRP A 71 33.53 -9.86 25.13
C TRP A 71 32.49 -10.90 25.61
N GLY A 72 32.94 -12.00 26.22
CA GLY A 72 32.05 -13.05 26.75
C GLY A 72 31.11 -12.52 27.83
N TYR A 73 31.62 -11.75 28.80
CA TYR A 73 30.78 -11.10 29.81
C TYR A 73 29.79 -10.12 29.17
N CYS A 74 30.25 -9.33 28.20
CA CYS A 74 29.39 -8.40 27.47
C CYS A 74 28.26 -9.13 26.73
N TYR A 75 28.57 -10.23 26.04
CA TYR A 75 27.57 -11.07 25.36
C TYR A 75 26.51 -11.61 26.32
N TYR A 76 26.91 -12.18 27.46
CA TYR A 76 25.94 -12.73 28.42
C TYR A 76 25.05 -11.64 29.04
N LYS A 77 25.62 -10.47 29.35
CA LYS A 77 24.84 -9.32 29.82
C LYS A 77 23.86 -8.84 28.74
N LEU A 78 24.32 -8.68 27.50
CA LEU A 78 23.50 -8.25 26.38
C LEU A 78 22.38 -9.25 26.07
N LEU A 79 22.67 -10.55 26.18
CA LEU A 79 21.68 -11.61 26.00
C LEU A 79 20.59 -11.57 27.09
N ALA A 80 20.95 -11.27 28.34
CA ALA A 80 19.97 -11.09 29.41
C ALA A 80 19.06 -9.88 29.14
N GLU A 81 19.64 -8.75 28.71
CA GLU A 81 18.90 -7.55 28.32
C GLU A 81 18.01 -7.78 27.08
N PHE A 82 18.48 -8.57 26.11
CA PHE A 82 17.71 -8.96 24.93
C PHE A 82 16.48 -9.77 25.31
N LYS A 83 16.63 -10.76 26.21
CA LYS A 83 15.50 -11.55 26.73
C LYS A 83 14.50 -10.70 27.52
N ALA A 84 14.97 -9.64 28.19
CA ALA A 84 14.13 -8.69 28.92
C ALA A 84 13.51 -7.59 28.02
N ASP A 85 13.67 -7.67 26.70
CA ASP A 85 13.23 -6.65 25.71
C ASP A 85 13.78 -5.24 25.98
N VAL A 86 14.92 -5.12 26.68
CA VAL A 86 15.56 -3.81 26.98
C VAL A 86 16.16 -3.20 25.70
N LEU A 87 16.61 -4.03 24.76
CA LEU A 87 17.11 -3.59 23.45
C LEU A 87 15.97 -3.11 22.52
N GLY A 88 14.72 -3.48 22.82
CA GLY A 88 13.54 -3.15 22.02
C GLY A 88 13.51 -3.79 20.63
N CYS A 89 14.31 -4.84 20.37
CA CYS A 89 14.37 -5.48 19.06
C CYS A 89 13.02 -6.08 18.65
N PHE A 90 12.23 -6.62 19.58
CA PHE A 90 10.92 -7.19 19.27
C PHE A 90 9.87 -6.12 18.90
N ARG A 91 10.06 -4.88 19.35
CA ARG A 91 9.18 -3.74 19.01
C ARG A 91 9.60 -3.06 17.71
N LYS A 92 10.91 -3.01 17.45
CA LYS A 92 11.47 -2.45 16.20
C LYS A 92 11.21 -3.37 15.01
N CYS A 93 11.34 -4.68 15.20
CA CYS A 93 11.16 -5.68 14.15
C CYS A 93 9.68 -6.04 13.98
N ARG A 94 9.07 -5.54 12.91
CA ARG A 94 7.69 -5.87 12.56
C ARG A 94 7.59 -7.22 11.87
N LYS A 95 6.43 -7.87 11.96
CA LYS A 95 6.21 -9.17 11.30
C LYS A 95 6.06 -8.98 9.79
N PRO A 96 6.54 -9.92 8.96
CA PRO A 96 6.31 -9.85 7.52
C PRO A 96 4.81 -10.05 7.20
N CYS A 97 4.27 -9.30 6.24
CA CYS A 97 2.89 -9.47 5.78
C CYS A 97 2.68 -10.81 5.07
N LYS A 98 3.71 -11.31 4.39
CA LYS A 98 3.72 -12.62 3.73
C LYS A 98 4.67 -13.58 4.42
N MET A 99 4.13 -14.68 4.95
CA MET A 99 4.92 -15.70 5.63
C MET A 99 4.56 -17.10 5.14
N THR A 100 5.56 -17.96 4.99
CA THR A 100 5.37 -19.38 4.67
C THR A 100 5.92 -20.21 5.82
N GLU A 101 5.06 -21.02 6.41
CA GLU A 101 5.41 -21.99 7.45
C GLU A 101 5.20 -23.40 6.92
N TYR A 102 6.13 -24.30 7.22
CA TYR A 102 6.06 -25.71 6.87
C TYR A 102 5.86 -26.53 8.14
N GLN A 103 4.76 -27.28 8.20
CA GLN A 103 4.53 -28.27 9.25
C GLN A 103 5.36 -29.51 8.93
N LEU A 104 6.18 -29.96 9.88
CA LEU A 104 7.08 -31.10 9.69
C LEU A 104 6.57 -32.29 10.50
N SER A 105 6.39 -33.42 9.81
CA SER A 105 6.15 -34.73 10.42
C SER A 105 7.33 -35.64 10.08
N ALA A 106 7.80 -36.41 11.07
CA ALA A 106 8.98 -37.26 10.92
C ALA A 106 8.65 -38.72 11.21
N GLY A 107 8.99 -39.59 10.26
CA GLY A 107 8.97 -41.05 10.42
C GLY A 107 10.40 -41.58 10.41
N TYR A 108 10.72 -42.48 11.33
CA TYR A 108 12.04 -43.08 11.44
C TYR A 108 11.98 -44.58 11.13
N SER A 109 12.90 -45.05 10.29
CA SER A 109 13.06 -46.48 10.01
C SER A 109 14.55 -46.82 9.90
N ARG A 110 14.89 -48.07 10.19
CA ARG A 110 16.26 -48.55 10.08
C ARG A 110 16.62 -48.70 8.60
N TRP A 111 17.66 -47.99 8.19
CA TRP A 111 18.26 -48.11 6.87
C TRP A 111 19.79 -48.12 7.01
N PRO A 112 20.53 -48.97 6.28
CA PRO A 112 20.07 -50.04 5.40
C PRO A 112 19.44 -51.23 6.16
N SER A 113 18.77 -52.13 5.43
CA SER A 113 18.27 -53.40 6.00
C SER A 113 19.42 -54.40 6.15
N ALA A 114 19.28 -55.38 7.04
CA ALA A 114 20.34 -56.39 7.28
C ALA A 114 20.77 -57.15 6.01
N VAL A 115 19.87 -57.32 5.03
CA VAL A 115 20.16 -57.99 3.75
C VAL A 115 20.85 -57.06 2.76
N SER A 116 20.55 -55.76 2.79
CA SER A 116 21.10 -54.77 1.86
C SER A 116 22.37 -54.09 2.38
N GLU A 117 22.71 -54.30 3.66
CA GLU A 117 23.81 -53.63 4.35
C GLU A 117 25.15 -53.79 3.60
N ASP A 118 25.55 -55.02 3.31
CA ASP A 118 26.83 -55.32 2.64
C ASP A 118 26.91 -54.70 1.23
N TRP A 119 25.83 -54.81 0.45
CA TRP A 119 25.79 -54.27 -0.91
C TRP A 119 25.80 -52.73 -0.92
N VAL A 120 25.02 -52.10 -0.03
CA VAL A 120 24.99 -50.64 0.09
C VAL A 120 26.35 -50.10 0.50
N PHE A 121 27.00 -50.72 1.48
CA PHE A 121 28.33 -50.31 1.90
C PHE A 121 29.40 -50.55 0.83
N TYR A 122 29.32 -51.67 0.11
CA TYR A 122 30.19 -51.91 -1.05
C TYR A 122 30.07 -50.80 -2.10
N MET A 123 28.84 -50.45 -2.51
CA MET A 123 28.60 -49.38 -3.48
C MET A 123 29.07 -48.01 -2.98
N LEU A 124 28.82 -47.68 -1.71
CA LEU A 124 29.30 -46.43 -1.10
C LEU A 124 30.84 -46.37 -1.02
N SER A 125 31.49 -47.50 -0.75
CA SER A 125 32.95 -47.60 -0.74
C SER A 125 33.54 -47.35 -2.13
N GLN A 126 32.89 -47.86 -3.18
CA GLN A 126 33.35 -47.70 -4.56
C GLN A 126 33.15 -46.26 -5.07
N GLN A 127 32.00 -45.65 -4.77
CA GLN A 127 31.64 -44.34 -5.28
C GLN A 127 32.35 -43.20 -4.52
N ASN A 128 32.37 -43.25 -3.19
CA ASN A 128 32.83 -42.14 -2.33
C ASN A 128 34.11 -42.46 -1.55
N LYS A 129 34.75 -43.62 -1.78
CA LYS A 129 35.89 -44.11 -0.99
C LYS A 129 35.60 -44.13 0.51
N TYR A 130 34.34 -44.41 0.86
CA TYR A 130 33.91 -44.45 2.25
C TYR A 130 34.53 -45.67 2.94
N ASN A 131 35.38 -45.42 3.95
CA ASN A 131 36.10 -46.48 4.65
C ASN A 131 35.22 -47.06 5.77
N ILE A 132 34.76 -48.31 5.59
CA ILE A 132 33.90 -49.04 6.51
C ILE A 132 34.75 -49.57 7.66
N THR A 133 35.29 -48.65 8.47
CA THR A 133 36.27 -48.98 9.52
C THR A 133 35.62 -49.24 10.89
N SER A 134 34.31 -49.03 11.02
CA SER A 134 33.60 -49.09 12.30
C SER A 134 32.21 -49.69 12.13
N LYS A 135 31.82 -50.59 13.04
CA LYS A 135 30.46 -51.16 13.22
C LYS A 135 29.37 -50.11 13.53
N ARG A 136 29.67 -48.81 13.42
CA ARG A 136 28.71 -47.72 13.66
C ARG A 136 28.09 -47.29 12.33
N ASN A 137 26.76 -47.26 12.30
CA ASN A 137 25.97 -46.73 11.19
C ASN A 137 26.21 -45.22 11.04
N GLY A 138 27.22 -44.84 10.25
CA GLY A 138 27.56 -43.45 9.96
C GLY A 138 26.77 -42.85 8.78
N VAL A 139 25.88 -43.63 8.16
CA VAL A 139 25.09 -43.23 7.00
C VAL A 139 23.62 -43.08 7.39
N ALA A 140 23.00 -42.01 6.91
CA ALA A 140 21.58 -41.74 7.11
C ALA A 140 20.93 -41.37 5.77
N LYS A 141 19.75 -41.93 5.52
CA LYS A 141 18.92 -41.59 4.36
C LYS A 141 17.82 -40.64 4.81
N VAL A 142 17.79 -39.43 4.25
CA VAL A 142 16.73 -38.44 4.50
C VAL A 142 15.85 -38.35 3.27
N ASN A 143 14.55 -38.62 3.44
CA ASN A 143 13.55 -38.44 2.39
C ASN A 143 12.67 -37.23 2.75
N ILE A 144 12.65 -36.22 1.90
CA ILE A 144 11.78 -35.04 2.04
C ILE A 144 10.68 -35.17 0.99
N PHE A 145 9.43 -35.23 1.42
CA PHE A 145 8.28 -35.36 0.54
C PHE A 145 7.09 -34.57 1.10
N PHE A 146 6.15 -34.20 0.22
CA PHE A 146 4.88 -33.62 0.62
C PHE A 146 3.87 -34.73 0.89
N GLU A 147 3.15 -34.63 2.00
CA GLU A 147 2.09 -35.57 2.35
C GLU A 147 0.91 -35.47 1.38
N GLU A 148 0.56 -34.24 0.98
CA GLU A 148 -0.51 -33.94 0.05
C GLU A 148 -0.02 -32.94 -1.02
N TRP A 149 -0.66 -32.96 -2.20
CA TRP A 149 -0.40 -32.00 -3.28
C TRP A 149 -1.02 -30.61 -3.02
N ASN A 150 -1.87 -30.49 -2.02
CA ASN A 150 -2.53 -29.25 -1.65
C ASN A 150 -1.73 -28.51 -0.57
N TYR A 151 -1.74 -27.17 -0.62
CA TYR A 151 -1.19 -26.34 0.43
C TYR A 151 -2.29 -25.48 1.07
N LYS A 152 -2.21 -25.29 2.38
CA LYS A 152 -3.12 -24.39 3.08
C LYS A 152 -2.66 -22.93 2.94
N THR A 153 -3.55 -22.08 2.47
CA THR A 153 -3.36 -20.63 2.43
C THR A 153 -4.34 -19.93 3.37
N ASN A 154 -3.85 -19.01 4.20
CA ASN A 154 -4.64 -18.19 5.10
C ASN A 154 -4.41 -16.73 4.69
N GLY A 155 -5.40 -16.13 4.02
CA GLY A 155 -5.34 -14.72 3.60
C GLY A 155 -6.34 -13.87 4.39
N GLU A 156 -5.94 -12.66 4.75
CA GLU A 156 -6.85 -11.63 5.26
C GLU A 156 -7.40 -10.80 4.11
N SER A 157 -8.70 -10.52 4.11
CA SER A 157 -9.36 -9.62 3.17
C SER A 157 -10.14 -8.54 3.94
N PRO A 158 -10.22 -7.30 3.42
CA PRO A 158 -10.91 -6.23 4.11
C PRO A 158 -12.40 -6.54 4.20
N ALA A 159 -12.99 -6.38 5.38
CA ALA A 159 -14.42 -6.65 5.61
C ALA A 159 -15.33 -5.72 4.77
N PHE A 160 -14.90 -4.47 4.59
CA PHE A 160 -15.56 -3.50 3.73
C PHE A 160 -14.57 -2.96 2.71
N THR A 161 -14.88 -3.14 1.44
CA THR A 161 -14.19 -2.46 0.35
C THR A 161 -14.71 -1.03 0.22
N VAL A 162 -13.92 -0.13 -0.37
CA VAL A 162 -14.34 1.27 -0.61
C VAL A 162 -15.65 1.33 -1.41
N VAL A 163 -15.82 0.44 -2.38
CA VAL A 163 -17.05 0.35 -3.19
C VAL A 163 -18.24 -0.05 -2.33
N THR A 164 -18.10 -1.06 -1.46
CA THR A 164 -19.17 -1.45 -0.54
C THR A 164 -19.49 -0.37 0.48
N LEU A 165 -18.49 0.35 0.98
CA LEU A 165 -18.68 1.46 1.92
C LEU A 165 -19.48 2.60 1.27
N LEU A 166 -19.08 3.04 0.08
CA LEU A 166 -19.79 4.08 -0.66
C LEU A 166 -21.22 3.67 -1.02
N SER A 167 -21.42 2.41 -1.42
CA SER A 167 -22.75 1.87 -1.71
C SER A 167 -23.64 1.86 -0.48
N GLN A 168 -23.15 1.41 0.68
CA GLN A 168 -23.92 1.41 1.92
C GLN A 168 -24.23 2.82 2.42
N LEU A 169 -23.27 3.75 2.37
CA LEU A 169 -23.48 5.15 2.73
C LEU A 169 -24.51 5.80 1.81
N GLY A 170 -24.40 5.60 0.49
CA GLY A 170 -25.36 6.11 -0.48
C GLY A 170 -26.76 5.53 -0.29
N ASN A 171 -26.87 4.24 0.01
CA ASN A 171 -28.16 3.59 0.26
C ASN A 171 -28.85 4.15 1.52
N GLN A 172 -28.10 4.24 2.63
CA GLN A 172 -28.63 4.85 3.86
C GLN A 172 -29.05 6.30 3.60
N TRP A 173 -28.19 7.08 2.95
CA TRP A 173 -28.47 8.49 2.69
C TRP A 173 -29.69 8.70 1.79
N SER A 174 -29.82 7.94 0.71
CA SER A 174 -30.99 7.96 -0.18
C SER A 174 -32.27 7.55 0.56
N LEU A 175 -32.20 6.55 1.43
CA LEU A 175 -33.36 6.10 2.21
C LEU A 175 -33.86 7.18 3.19
N TRP A 176 -32.95 7.83 3.91
CA TRP A 176 -33.33 8.82 4.93
C TRP A 176 -33.72 10.18 4.34
N PHE A 177 -33.02 10.64 3.31
CA PHE A 177 -33.20 11.98 2.76
C PHE A 177 -33.90 12.01 1.39
N GLY A 178 -34.16 10.85 0.78
CA GLY A 178 -34.75 10.77 -0.56
C GLY A 178 -33.89 11.44 -1.65
N SER A 179 -32.60 11.57 -1.40
CA SER A 179 -31.68 12.43 -2.17
C SER A 179 -30.47 11.63 -2.66
N SER A 180 -29.90 12.07 -3.78
CA SER A 180 -28.69 11.50 -4.37
C SER A 180 -27.54 12.50 -4.38
N VAL A 181 -26.34 12.05 -4.74
CA VAL A 181 -25.13 12.91 -4.80
C VAL A 181 -25.32 14.09 -5.75
N LEU A 182 -26.08 13.89 -6.82
CA LEU A 182 -26.42 14.95 -7.79
C LEU A 182 -27.27 16.04 -7.13
N SER A 183 -28.25 15.65 -6.32
CA SER A 183 -29.13 16.58 -5.61
C SER A 183 -28.36 17.44 -4.59
N VAL A 184 -27.31 16.90 -3.95
CA VAL A 184 -26.42 17.70 -3.08
C VAL A 184 -25.55 18.65 -3.87
N MET A 185 -25.05 18.23 -5.04
CA MET A 185 -24.30 19.15 -5.90
C MET A 185 -25.19 20.30 -6.39
N GLU A 186 -26.44 20.01 -6.77
CA GLU A 186 -27.41 21.04 -7.17
C GLU A 186 -27.73 22.01 -6.03
N LEU A 187 -27.95 21.51 -4.80
CA LEU A 187 -28.15 22.37 -3.63
C LEU A 187 -26.91 23.23 -3.33
N ALA A 188 -25.71 22.67 -3.51
CA ALA A 188 -24.47 23.42 -3.33
C ALA A 188 -24.31 24.54 -4.37
N GLU A 189 -24.62 24.28 -5.64
CA GLU A 189 -24.63 25.29 -6.70
C GLU A 189 -25.62 26.41 -6.40
N LEU A 190 -26.85 26.06 -6.00
CA LEU A 190 -27.88 27.02 -5.62
C LEU A 190 -27.44 27.93 -4.45
N VAL A 191 -26.79 27.35 -3.44
CA VAL A 191 -26.27 28.10 -2.29
C VAL A 191 -25.16 29.06 -2.72
N LEU A 192 -24.24 28.61 -3.58
CA LEU A 192 -23.16 29.46 -4.09
C LEU A 192 -23.70 30.61 -4.94
N ASP A 193 -24.66 30.35 -5.82
CA ASP A 193 -25.32 31.37 -6.63
C ASP A 193 -26.05 32.39 -5.76
N PHE A 194 -26.76 31.92 -4.73
CA PHE A 194 -27.42 32.80 -3.78
C PHE A 194 -26.43 33.70 -3.04
N ILE A 195 -25.29 33.16 -2.60
CA ILE A 195 -24.21 33.93 -1.96
C ILE A 195 -23.65 34.96 -2.94
N ALA A 196 -23.38 34.58 -4.19
CA ALA A 196 -22.86 35.49 -5.20
C ALA A 196 -23.84 36.65 -5.49
N ILE A 197 -25.12 36.34 -5.67
CA ILE A 197 -26.16 37.34 -5.92
C ILE A 197 -26.32 38.28 -4.71
N THR A 198 -26.38 37.74 -3.49
CA THR A 198 -26.49 38.56 -2.27
C THR A 198 -25.28 39.48 -2.10
N PHE A 199 -24.07 39.00 -2.41
CA PHE A 199 -22.85 39.81 -2.38
C PHE A 199 -22.87 40.91 -3.44
N ILE A 200 -23.30 40.62 -4.67
CA ILE A 200 -23.45 41.60 -5.75
C ILE A 200 -24.48 42.67 -5.38
N LEU A 201 -25.64 42.27 -4.84
CA LEU A 201 -26.69 43.20 -4.42
C LEU A 201 -26.23 44.06 -3.24
N ALA A 202 -25.52 43.50 -2.27
CA ALA A 202 -24.92 44.24 -1.17
C ALA A 202 -23.89 45.27 -1.67
N PHE A 203 -23.03 44.89 -2.63
CA PHE A 203 -22.08 45.81 -3.26
C PHE A 203 -22.76 46.92 -4.06
N ARG A 204 -23.82 46.61 -4.82
CA ARG A 204 -24.62 47.60 -5.55
C ARG A 204 -25.30 48.58 -4.58
N TRP A 205 -25.84 48.08 -3.48
CA TRP A 205 -26.45 48.91 -2.44
C TRP A 205 -25.44 49.82 -1.74
N PHE A 206 -24.25 49.30 -1.41
CA PHE A 206 -23.16 50.10 -0.84
C PHE A 206 -22.67 51.20 -1.79
N ARG A 207 -22.53 50.90 -3.10
CA ARG A 207 -22.19 51.90 -4.13
C ARG A 207 -23.29 52.95 -4.32
N SER A 208 -24.56 52.57 -4.21
CA SER A 208 -25.70 53.50 -4.27
C SER A 208 -25.70 54.46 -3.07
N ARG A 209 -25.41 53.96 -1.86
CA ARG A 209 -25.25 54.82 -0.66
C ARG A 209 -24.05 55.78 -0.78
N GLN A 210 -22.96 55.39 -1.44
CA GLN A 210 -21.85 56.31 -1.72
C GLN A 210 -22.21 57.42 -2.73
N LYS A 211 -23.20 57.20 -3.62
CA LYS A 211 -23.70 58.23 -4.54
C LYS A 211 -24.69 59.22 -3.89
N LEU A 212 -25.16 58.98 -2.67
CA LEU A 212 -26.05 59.88 -1.93
C LEU A 212 -25.26 60.72 -0.89
N SER A 213 -24.29 61.50 -1.36
CA SER A 213 -23.77 62.66 -0.63
C SER A 213 -24.31 63.93 -1.33
N PRO A 214 -24.84 64.92 -0.59
CA PRO A 214 -25.60 66.03 -1.19
C PRO A 214 -24.68 67.03 -1.92
N PRO A 215 -25.11 67.63 -3.05
CA PRO A 215 -24.45 68.81 -3.61
C PRO A 215 -24.83 70.05 -2.77
N GLY A 216 -23.83 70.86 -2.40
CA GLY A 216 -24.04 72.20 -1.81
C GLY A 216 -24.66 73.20 -2.81
N PRO A 217 -25.29 74.29 -2.33
CA PRO A 217 -26.16 75.16 -3.14
C PRO A 217 -25.41 76.14 -4.05
N PRO A 218 -26.08 76.73 -5.07
CA PRO A 218 -25.43 77.44 -6.16
C PRO A 218 -25.30 78.96 -5.90
N LEU A 219 -24.30 79.58 -6.53
CA LEU A 219 -24.22 81.03 -6.70
C LEU A 219 -23.96 81.37 -8.19
N GLY A 220 -25.00 81.90 -8.84
CA GLY A 220 -24.94 83.12 -9.66
C GLY A 220 -24.17 83.14 -11.00
N SER A 221 -24.97 83.36 -12.05
CA SER A 221 -24.83 84.41 -13.08
C SER A 221 -24.39 84.02 -14.51
N GLN A 222 -25.30 84.39 -15.44
CA GLN A 222 -25.08 84.96 -16.77
C GLN A 222 -24.45 84.04 -17.84
N ASP A 223 -24.85 84.00 -19.11
CA ASP A 223 -25.61 84.93 -19.94
C ASP A 223 -26.15 84.19 -21.18
N ASN A 224 -27.12 84.80 -21.87
CA ASN A 224 -27.75 84.35 -23.11
C ASN A 224 -26.85 84.59 -24.35
N THR A 225 -26.89 83.69 -25.36
CA THR A 225 -27.02 83.97 -26.83
C THR A 225 -26.83 82.66 -27.62
N ALA A 226 -27.87 82.15 -28.30
CA ALA A 226 -28.18 82.32 -29.74
C ALA A 226 -27.32 81.47 -30.69
N PHE A 227 -27.91 80.44 -31.33
CA PHE A 227 -28.05 80.30 -32.80
C PHE A 227 -28.82 79.02 -33.21
N GLN A 228 -29.58 79.15 -34.30
CA GLN A 228 -30.49 78.17 -34.92
C GLN A 228 -29.76 77.03 -35.67
N ASP A 229 -30.41 75.88 -35.90
CA ASP A 229 -30.96 75.55 -37.24
C ASP A 229 -31.68 74.18 -37.34
N GLU A 230 -32.53 74.12 -38.36
CA GLU A 230 -33.57 73.16 -38.75
C GLU A 230 -33.15 71.69 -39.00
N ALA A 231 -34.17 70.81 -38.94
CA ALA A 231 -34.22 69.41 -39.39
C ALA A 231 -34.25 69.30 -40.95
N PRO A 232 -34.50 68.15 -41.64
CA PRO A 232 -34.84 66.77 -41.20
C PRO A 232 -34.21 65.60 -42.00
N ALA A 233 -34.44 64.34 -41.58
CA ALA A 233 -35.05 63.25 -42.40
C ALA A 233 -34.70 61.79 -41.97
N LEU A 234 -35.78 61.03 -41.72
CA LEU A 234 -36.08 59.66 -42.20
C LEU A 234 -35.24 58.43 -41.73
N SER A 235 -35.87 57.57 -40.91
CA SER A 235 -36.27 56.17 -41.24
C SER A 235 -36.45 55.29 -39.98
N ALA A 236 -37.44 54.40 -40.02
CA ALA A 236 -37.75 53.36 -39.02
C ALA A 236 -37.84 51.99 -39.74
N PRO A 237 -38.19 50.87 -39.08
CA PRO A 237 -37.46 50.13 -38.03
C PRO A 237 -37.24 48.64 -38.42
N HIS A 238 -36.42 47.87 -37.69
CA HIS A 238 -36.48 46.40 -37.75
C HIS A 238 -36.37 45.72 -36.38
N ARG A 239 -37.45 45.01 -36.03
CA ARG A 239 -37.56 43.96 -35.01
C ARG A 239 -36.76 42.73 -35.46
N PHE A 240 -36.01 42.11 -34.55
CA PHE A 240 -35.53 40.74 -34.70
C PHE A 240 -36.08 39.88 -33.55
N THR A 241 -36.85 38.86 -33.93
CA THR A 241 -37.26 37.69 -33.16
C THR A 241 -36.26 36.56 -33.45
N VAL A 242 -35.87 35.78 -32.44
CA VAL A 242 -35.08 34.55 -32.63
C VAL A 242 -35.85 33.38 -32.02
N GLU A 243 -36.11 32.38 -32.87
CA GLU A 243 -36.77 31.10 -32.60
C GLU A 243 -35.91 30.17 -31.74
N ALA A 244 -36.59 29.34 -30.94
CA ALA A 244 -35.99 28.20 -30.24
C ALA A 244 -35.87 27.02 -31.21
N VAL A 245 -34.64 26.53 -31.44
CA VAL A 245 -34.37 25.31 -32.20
C VAL A 245 -34.41 24.11 -31.24
N VAL A 246 -35.43 23.27 -31.38
CA VAL A 246 -35.47 21.93 -30.80
C VAL A 246 -34.67 21.01 -31.72
N THR A 247 -33.58 20.43 -31.22
CA THR A 247 -32.86 19.34 -31.89
C THR A 247 -33.00 18.06 -31.07
N THR A 248 -33.54 17.04 -31.72
CA THR A 248 -33.74 15.69 -31.20
C THR A 248 -32.44 14.89 -31.21
N LEU A 249 -32.25 14.04 -30.21
CA LEU A 249 -31.14 13.07 -30.09
C LEU A 249 -31.29 11.92 -31.10
N PRO A 250 -30.19 11.39 -31.67
CA PRO A 250 -30.24 10.13 -32.42
C PRO A 250 -30.14 8.92 -31.48
N SER A 251 -31.02 7.96 -31.77
CA SER A 251 -31.07 6.60 -31.26
C SER A 251 -29.88 5.77 -31.74
N TYR A 252 -29.30 4.94 -30.87
CA TYR A 252 -28.42 3.84 -31.25
C TYR A 252 -28.95 2.52 -30.70
N ASN A 253 -29.21 1.61 -31.62
CA ASN A 253 -29.77 0.28 -31.42
C ASN A 253 -28.71 -0.73 -30.91
N SER A 254 -29.24 -1.65 -30.10
CA SER A 254 -28.90 -3.05 -29.83
C SER A 254 -27.69 -3.69 -30.52
N LEU A 255 -26.82 -4.32 -29.71
CA LEU A 255 -25.88 -5.36 -30.11
C LEU A 255 -26.27 -6.68 -29.42
N GLU A 256 -26.63 -7.69 -30.21
CA GLU A 256 -26.68 -9.12 -29.82
C GLU A 256 -25.60 -9.91 -30.58
N PRO A 257 -25.23 -11.11 -30.13
CA PRO A 257 -23.90 -11.68 -30.29
C PRO A 257 -23.79 -12.57 -31.53
N ARG A 258 -22.60 -12.56 -32.16
CA ARG A 258 -22.21 -13.60 -33.12
C ARG A 258 -21.19 -14.54 -32.48
N GLY A 259 -21.60 -15.80 -32.29
CA GLY A 259 -20.69 -16.92 -32.24
C GLY A 259 -20.27 -17.36 -33.65
N ALA A 260 -19.07 -17.88 -33.78
CA ALA A 260 -18.70 -18.86 -34.81
C ALA A 260 -17.47 -19.66 -34.36
N SER A 261 -17.59 -20.96 -34.52
CA SER A 261 -16.64 -22.05 -34.29
C SER A 261 -15.64 -22.19 -35.45
N ARG A 262 -14.38 -22.60 -35.18
CA ARG A 262 -13.74 -23.85 -35.67
C ARG A 262 -12.20 -23.88 -35.55
N ASP A 263 -11.75 -25.04 -35.06
CA ASP A 263 -10.60 -25.88 -35.45
C ASP A 263 -9.14 -25.41 -35.28
N GLY A 264 -8.34 -26.29 -34.65
CA GLY A 264 -6.88 -26.21 -34.62
C GLY A 264 -6.19 -27.08 -33.55
N GLU A 265 -6.17 -28.40 -33.75
CA GLU A 265 -5.25 -29.38 -33.15
C GLU A 265 -3.78 -28.97 -33.37
N VAL A 266 -2.88 -29.25 -32.40
CA VAL A 266 -1.55 -29.90 -32.55
C VAL A 266 -0.91 -30.00 -31.17
N GLY A 267 -0.58 -31.22 -30.74
CA GLY A 267 0.33 -31.48 -29.62
C GLY A 267 1.78 -31.55 -30.08
N HIS A 268 2.73 -31.40 -29.15
CA HIS A 268 4.03 -32.07 -29.17
C HIS A 268 4.75 -31.90 -27.81
N GLU A 269 5.27 -33.05 -27.33
CA GLU A 269 6.30 -33.33 -26.30
C GLU A 269 6.06 -32.98 -24.82
#